data_AF-A0AAU4Z5E1-F1
#
_entry.id   AF-A0AAU4Z5E1-F1
#
_cell.length_a   1.000
_cell.length_b   1.000
_cell.length_c   1.000
_cell.angle_alpha   90.00
_cell.angle_beta   90.00
_cell.angle_gamma   90.00
#
_symmetry.space_group_name_H-M   'P 1'
#
loop_
_entity.id
_entity.type
_entity.pdbx_description
1 polymer ?
#
loop_
_entity_poly.entity_id
_entity_poly.type
_entity_poly.pdbx_seq_one_letter_code
_entity_poly.pdbx_strand_id
1 'polypeptide(L)'
;MPLAAGAAALSAPFGGPAFAAAPGGDPLLDHDTPVDLDGSEYVDLSNRVGALAPLTAGTILVTFRTTSHNEAMTLLSASDPTEPSSDITLNLSGGALRFSVREKGAVLVNVMTRTRYNDGLLHTVAVTVDSSGTGGAAIRSTGRNGSAGNWASRRTATS
;
A
#
# COMPACT_ATOMS: atom_id res chain seq x y z
N MET A 1 -13.19 -49.03 2.22
CA MET A 1 -14.26 -48.00 2.17
C MET A 1 -14.09 -47.12 3.40
N PRO A 2 -14.13 -45.79 3.26
CA PRO A 2 -12.94 -44.93 3.37
C PRO A 2 -12.91 -44.00 4.60
N LEU A 3 -11.70 -43.45 4.87
CA LEU A 3 -11.33 -42.09 5.34
C LEU A 3 -12.05 -41.49 6.58
N ALA A 4 -11.44 -40.71 7.47
CA ALA A 4 -10.33 -39.78 7.30
C ALA A 4 -9.63 -39.52 8.65
N ALA A 5 -8.33 -39.30 8.59
CA ALA A 5 -7.55 -38.67 9.64
C ALA A 5 -8.05 -37.24 9.87
N GLY A 6 -8.50 -36.94 11.08
CA GLY A 6 -8.70 -35.57 11.54
C GLY A 6 -7.34 -34.92 11.75
N ALA A 7 -6.83 -34.23 10.73
CA ALA A 7 -5.68 -33.35 10.87
C ALA A 7 -6.10 -32.16 11.75
N ALA A 8 -5.78 -32.23 13.03
CA ALA A 8 -5.74 -31.08 13.91
C ALA A 8 -4.55 -30.20 13.47
N ALA A 9 -4.81 -29.22 12.61
CA ALA A 9 -3.88 -28.13 12.40
C ALA A 9 -4.16 -27.04 13.45
N LEU A 10 -3.35 -27.04 14.49
CA LEU A 10 -3.16 -25.89 15.38
C LEU A 10 -2.60 -24.72 14.58
N SER A 11 -3.29 -23.57 14.60
CA SER A 11 -2.67 -22.26 14.82
C SER A 11 -3.75 -21.19 14.90
N ALA A 12 -4.20 -20.91 16.13
CA ALA A 12 -4.85 -19.65 16.48
C ALA A 12 -3.79 -18.51 16.49
N PRO A 13 -4.20 -17.28 16.81
CA PRO A 13 -4.70 -16.24 15.92
C PRO A 13 -3.59 -15.21 15.65
N PHE A 14 -3.42 -14.77 14.41
CA PHE A 14 -2.56 -13.62 14.11
C PHE A 14 -3.24 -12.33 14.61
N GLY A 15 -3.15 -12.09 15.92
CA GLY A 15 -3.55 -10.87 16.59
C GLY A 15 -2.58 -9.72 16.30
N GLY A 16 -2.63 -9.20 15.08
CA GLY A 16 -2.38 -7.79 14.78
C GLY A 16 -3.67 -7.20 14.19
N PRO A 17 -3.88 -5.87 14.18
CA PRO A 17 -5.02 -5.31 13.46
C PRO A 17 -4.89 -5.72 11.99
N ALA A 18 -5.66 -6.74 11.60
CA ALA A 18 -5.73 -7.24 10.24
C ALA A 18 -5.91 -6.03 9.33
N PHE A 19 -4.95 -5.84 8.43
CA PHE A 19 -5.11 -4.88 7.35
C PHE A 19 -6.38 -5.30 6.63
N ALA A 20 -7.41 -4.44 6.64
CA ALA A 20 -8.67 -4.73 6.00
C ALA A 20 -8.51 -4.65 4.47
N ALA A 21 -7.81 -5.61 3.88
CA ALA A 21 -8.41 -6.36 2.80
C ALA A 21 -9.40 -7.32 3.49
N ALA A 22 -10.65 -7.42 3.01
CA ALA A 22 -11.58 -8.37 3.60
C ALA A 22 -10.91 -9.76 3.69
N PRO A 23 -10.92 -10.45 4.84
CA PRO A 23 -10.40 -11.81 4.90
C PRO A 23 -11.17 -12.66 3.89
N GLY A 24 -10.52 -13.11 2.82
CA GLY A 24 -11.13 -13.93 1.76
C GLY A 24 -11.71 -13.19 0.55
N GLY A 25 -11.39 -11.92 0.33
CA GLY A 25 -11.65 -11.24 -0.94
C GLY A 25 -10.46 -11.33 -1.87
N ASP A 26 -10.63 -11.89 -3.07
CA ASP A 26 -9.57 -11.88 -4.09
C ASP A 26 -9.20 -10.43 -4.43
N PRO A 27 -7.90 -10.09 -4.52
CA PRO A 27 -7.46 -8.76 -4.93
C PRO A 27 -7.99 -8.43 -6.33
N LEU A 28 -8.60 -7.25 -6.47
CA LEU A 28 -9.11 -6.78 -7.77
C LEU A 28 -7.98 -6.61 -8.80
N LEU A 29 -6.81 -6.23 -8.32
CA LEU A 29 -5.58 -6.17 -9.08
C LEU A 29 -4.46 -6.70 -8.19
N ASP A 30 -3.74 -7.69 -8.69
CA ASP A 30 -2.61 -8.33 -8.00
C ASP A 30 -1.39 -8.47 -8.89
N HIS A 31 -0.22 -8.30 -8.29
CA HIS A 31 1.08 -8.54 -8.91
C HIS A 31 1.99 -9.19 -7.85
N ASP A 32 2.03 -10.52 -7.87
CA ASP A 32 2.70 -11.36 -6.87
C ASP A 32 4.11 -11.79 -7.28
N THR A 33 4.47 -11.64 -8.56
CA THR A 33 5.83 -11.86 -9.06
C THR A 33 6.78 -10.81 -8.48
N PRO A 34 7.80 -11.19 -7.68
CA PRO A 34 8.79 -10.25 -7.19
C PRO A 34 9.61 -9.65 -8.34
N VAL A 35 9.87 -8.34 -8.28
CA VAL A 35 10.69 -7.62 -9.25
C VAL A 35 11.71 -6.78 -8.50
N ASP A 36 12.97 -6.84 -8.94
CA ASP A 36 14.03 -5.95 -8.47
C ASP A 36 14.01 -4.66 -9.30
N LEU A 37 13.76 -3.53 -8.63
CA LEU A 37 13.68 -2.21 -9.26
C LEU A 37 14.79 -1.31 -8.72
N ASP A 38 15.62 -0.79 -9.63
CA ASP A 38 16.70 0.17 -9.32
C ASP A 38 16.38 1.61 -9.72
N GLY A 39 15.20 1.84 -10.30
CA GLY A 39 14.72 3.13 -10.79
C GLY A 39 14.95 3.38 -12.28
N SER A 40 15.58 2.46 -13.01
CA SER A 40 15.71 2.53 -14.48
C SER A 40 14.51 1.96 -15.22
N GLU A 41 13.75 1.06 -14.58
CA GLU A 41 12.60 0.36 -15.15
C GLU A 41 11.37 0.41 -14.22
N TYR A 42 10.22 0.02 -14.77
CA TYR A 42 8.97 -0.11 -14.04
C TYR A 42 8.14 -1.26 -14.60
N VAL A 43 7.24 -1.80 -13.77
CA VAL A 43 6.22 -2.76 -14.21
C VAL A 43 4.98 -1.99 -14.64
N ASP A 44 4.62 -2.06 -15.91
CA ASP A 44 3.39 -1.44 -16.41
C ASP A 44 2.17 -2.34 -16.12
N LEU A 45 1.21 -1.79 -15.39
CA LEU A 45 -0.06 -2.43 -15.04
C LEU A 45 -1.27 -1.67 -15.63
N SER A 46 -1.04 -0.73 -16.55
CA SER A 46 -2.06 0.18 -17.08
C SER A 46 -3.20 -0.56 -17.80
N ASN A 47 -2.92 -1.72 -18.40
CA ASN A 47 -3.95 -2.54 -19.06
C ASN A 47 -4.99 -3.14 -18.08
N ARG A 48 -4.73 -3.10 -16.77
CA ARG A 48 -5.61 -3.63 -15.71
C ARG A 48 -6.29 -2.54 -14.89
N VAL A 49 -5.93 -1.26 -15.09
CA VAL A 49 -6.43 -0.14 -14.28
C VAL A 49 -7.92 0.13 -14.47
N GLY A 50 -8.50 -0.28 -15.61
CA GLY A 50 -9.93 -0.08 -15.89
C GLY A 50 -10.86 -0.71 -14.86
N ALA A 51 -10.44 -1.80 -14.20
CA ALA A 51 -11.20 -2.41 -13.12
C ALA A 51 -11.25 -1.54 -11.85
N LEU A 52 -10.27 -0.65 -11.65
CA LEU A 52 -10.16 0.21 -10.47
C LEU A 52 -10.98 1.50 -10.59
N ALA A 53 -11.39 1.89 -11.80
CA ALA A 53 -12.09 3.15 -12.08
C ALA A 53 -13.35 3.44 -11.22
N PRO A 54 -14.21 2.45 -10.86
CA PRO A 54 -15.38 2.74 -10.04
C PRO A 54 -15.09 2.82 -8.53
N LEU A 55 -13.86 2.55 -8.08
CA LEU A 55 -13.54 2.49 -6.67
C LEU A 55 -13.45 3.89 -6.04
N THR A 56 -14.24 4.12 -5.00
CA THR A 56 -14.17 5.32 -4.14
C THR A 56 -13.46 5.06 -2.82
N ALA A 57 -13.23 3.78 -2.50
CA ALA A 57 -12.55 3.29 -1.31
C ALA A 57 -11.80 2.00 -1.65
N GLY A 58 -10.78 1.66 -0.87
CA GLY A 58 -10.02 0.45 -1.07
C GLY A 58 -8.74 0.37 -0.24
N THR A 59 -8.05 -0.75 -0.41
CA THR A 59 -6.78 -1.03 0.25
C THR A 59 -5.73 -1.38 -0.79
N ILE A 60 -4.60 -0.70 -0.73
CA ILE A 60 -3.40 -1.02 -1.51
C ILE A 60 -2.44 -1.72 -0.57
N LEU A 61 -2.00 -2.93 -0.92
CA LEU A 61 -0.99 -3.67 -0.17
C LEU A 61 0.29 -3.75 -1.00
N VAL A 62 1.43 -3.38 -0.40
CA VAL A 62 2.75 -3.49 -1.04
C VAL A 62 3.72 -4.14 -0.07
N THR A 63 4.46 -5.14 -0.56
CA THR A 63 5.59 -5.72 0.16
C THR A 63 6.88 -5.34 -0.56
N PHE A 64 7.83 -4.76 0.16
CA PHE A 64 9.10 -4.31 -0.42
C PHE A 64 10.26 -4.50 0.56
N ARG A 65 11.48 -4.41 0.03
CA ARG A 65 12.74 -4.39 0.77
C ARG A 65 13.69 -3.44 0.06
N THR A 66 14.35 -2.54 0.79
CA THR A 66 15.36 -1.65 0.20
C THR A 66 16.38 -1.23 1.26
N THR A 67 17.59 -0.92 0.81
CA THR A 67 18.65 -0.23 1.59
C THR A 67 18.94 1.15 1.02
N SER A 68 18.23 1.58 -0.02
CA SER A 68 18.48 2.85 -0.69
C SER A 68 18.03 4.03 0.18
N HIS A 69 18.74 5.14 0.07
CA HIS A 69 18.47 6.40 0.76
C HIS A 69 17.92 7.48 -0.17
N ASN A 70 17.56 7.11 -1.40
CA ASN A 70 17.06 8.06 -2.39
C ASN A 70 15.83 8.82 -1.87
N GLU A 71 15.75 10.10 -2.24
CA GLU A 71 14.68 11.01 -1.82
C GLU A 71 13.33 10.73 -2.52
N ALA A 72 13.34 9.93 -3.59
CA ALA A 72 12.15 9.51 -4.31
C ALA A 72 12.32 8.09 -4.86
N MET A 73 11.61 7.12 -4.28
CA MET A 73 11.51 5.74 -4.77
C MET A 73 10.05 5.32 -4.83
N THR A 74 9.50 5.25 -6.04
CA THR A 74 8.09 4.94 -6.25
C THR A 74 7.85 3.44 -6.11
N LEU A 75 6.93 3.07 -5.23
CA LEU A 75 6.44 1.70 -5.09
C LEU A 75 5.20 1.46 -5.96
N LEU A 76 4.34 2.48 -6.06
CA LEU A 76 3.15 2.48 -6.89
C LEU A 76 2.89 3.90 -7.39
N SER A 77 2.51 4.02 -8.66
CA SER A 77 1.99 5.25 -9.25
C SER A 77 0.82 4.93 -10.16
N ALA A 78 -0.17 5.81 -10.17
CA ALA A 78 -1.20 5.88 -11.20
C ALA A 78 -1.40 7.34 -11.56
N SER A 79 -1.40 7.66 -12.85
CA SER A 79 -1.54 9.03 -13.35
C SER A 79 -2.38 9.05 -14.61
N ASP A 80 -3.06 10.16 -14.86
CA ASP A 80 -3.64 10.43 -16.17
C ASP A 80 -2.56 11.06 -17.08
N PRO A 81 -2.13 10.38 -18.16
CA PRO A 81 -1.11 10.93 -19.06
C PRO A 81 -1.61 12.16 -19.84
N THR A 82 -2.92 12.39 -19.90
CA THR A 82 -3.53 13.53 -20.59
C THR A 82 -3.74 14.74 -19.67
N GLU A 83 -3.72 14.54 -18.35
CA GLU A 83 -3.83 15.61 -17.37
C GLU A 83 -2.55 15.73 -16.53
N PRO A 84 -1.69 16.74 -16.81
CA PRO A 84 -0.48 16.92 -16.02
C PRO A 84 -0.80 17.20 -14.56
N SER A 85 -0.01 16.63 -13.66
CA SER A 85 -0.16 16.78 -12.20
C SER A 85 -1.47 16.23 -11.63
N SER A 86 -2.02 15.20 -12.26
CA SER A 86 -3.09 14.35 -11.71
C SER A 86 -2.51 12.95 -11.47
N ASP A 87 -2.16 12.66 -10.21
CA ASP A 87 -1.41 11.45 -9.84
C ASP A 87 -1.74 10.95 -8.42
N ILE A 88 -1.66 9.63 -8.27
CA ILE A 88 -1.66 8.93 -7.00
C ILE A 88 -0.31 8.24 -6.88
N THR A 89 0.40 8.46 -5.77
CA THR A 89 1.71 7.85 -5.55
C THR A 89 1.85 7.29 -4.15
N LEU A 90 2.43 6.10 -4.06
CA LEU A 90 3.04 5.54 -2.86
C LEU A 90 4.54 5.43 -3.10
N ASN A 91 5.34 6.12 -2.31
CA ASN A 91 6.80 6.13 -2.45
C ASN A 91 7.51 6.08 -1.10
N LEU A 92 8.82 5.81 -1.15
CA LEU A 92 9.74 6.15 -0.08
C LEU A 92 10.46 7.47 -0.41
N SER A 93 10.49 8.37 0.56
CA SER A 93 11.25 9.63 0.51
C SER A 93 12.23 9.65 1.68
N GLY A 94 13.53 9.52 1.39
CA GLY A 94 14.58 9.42 2.42
C GLY A 94 14.37 8.23 3.36
N GLY A 95 13.75 7.15 2.85
CA GLY A 95 13.37 5.97 3.60
C GLY A 95 12.01 6.04 4.32
N ALA A 96 11.35 7.20 4.38
CA ALA A 96 10.01 7.32 4.97
C ALA A 96 8.92 7.05 3.92
N LEU A 97 7.85 6.33 4.28
CA LEU A 97 6.72 6.10 3.39
C LEU A 97 5.91 7.38 3.22
N ARG A 98 5.52 7.67 1.99
CA ARG A 98 4.66 8.79 1.64
C ARG A 98 3.60 8.34 0.64
N PHE A 99 2.35 8.65 0.97
CA PHE A 99 1.20 8.51 0.09
C PHE A 99 0.68 9.90 -0.28
N SER A 100 0.56 10.15 -1.58
CA SER A 100 0.12 11.43 -2.12
C SER A 100 -0.96 11.22 -3.16
N VAL A 101 -1.96 12.09 -3.15
CA VAL A 101 -2.98 12.21 -4.20
C VAL A 101 -3.00 13.65 -4.65
N ARG A 102 -2.88 13.86 -5.95
CA ARG A 102 -2.89 15.16 -6.60
C ARG A 102 -3.90 15.16 -7.73
N GLU A 103 -4.62 16.27 -7.86
CA GLU A 103 -5.53 16.52 -8.97
C GLU A 103 -5.20 17.91 -9.53
N LYS A 104 -4.80 17.98 -10.81
CA LYS A 104 -4.53 19.24 -11.52
C LYS A 104 -3.57 20.17 -10.75
N GLY A 105 -2.56 19.60 -10.11
CA GLY A 105 -1.57 20.34 -9.32
C GLY A 105 -1.94 20.51 -7.83
N ALA A 106 -3.20 20.37 -7.45
CA ALA A 106 -3.64 20.49 -6.06
C ALA A 106 -3.38 19.20 -5.29
N VAL A 107 -2.65 19.28 -4.18
CA VAL A 107 -2.40 18.13 -3.30
C VAL A 107 -3.61 17.90 -2.40
N LEU A 108 -4.37 16.84 -2.69
CA LEU A 108 -5.56 16.47 -1.95
C LEU A 108 -5.22 15.64 -0.72
N VAL A 109 -4.24 14.73 -0.86
CA VAL A 109 -3.74 13.86 0.21
C VAL A 109 -2.22 13.94 0.24
N ASN A 110 -1.66 14.06 1.43
CA ASN A 110 -0.23 13.89 1.67
C ASN A 110 -0.03 13.33 3.07
N VAL A 111 0.21 12.02 3.16
CA VAL A 111 0.45 11.31 4.41
C VAL A 111 1.87 10.79 4.36
N MET A 112 2.68 11.12 5.37
CA MET A 112 4.06 10.66 5.47
C MET A 112 4.31 10.05 6.85
N THR A 113 4.97 8.90 6.88
CA THR A 113 5.37 8.26 8.13
C THR A 113 6.61 8.93 8.71
N ARG A 114 6.77 8.88 10.03
CA ARG A 114 8.02 9.31 10.69
C ARG A 114 9.10 8.22 10.69
N THR A 115 8.67 6.97 10.63
CA THR A 115 9.55 5.80 10.59
C THR A 115 10.18 5.67 9.21
N ARG A 116 11.44 5.23 9.18
CA ARG A 116 12.15 4.84 7.96
C ARG A 116 12.11 3.33 7.78
N TYR A 117 12.02 2.88 6.53
CA TYR A 117 11.82 1.47 6.12
C TYR A 117 12.87 0.99 5.12
N ASN A 118 14.02 1.65 5.09
CA ASN A 118 15.14 1.33 4.21
C ASN A 118 16.28 0.60 4.97
N ASP A 119 15.91 -0.29 5.87
CA ASP A 119 16.82 -1.07 6.74
C ASP A 119 17.25 -2.42 6.12
N GLY A 120 16.88 -2.67 4.86
CA GLY A 120 17.14 -3.94 4.18
C GLY A 120 16.25 -5.10 4.65
N LEU A 121 15.29 -4.87 5.56
CA LEU A 121 14.30 -5.85 5.95
C LEU A 121 13.08 -5.81 5.03
N LEU A 122 12.31 -6.91 5.06
CA LEU A 122 11.05 -6.98 4.33
C LEU A 122 9.96 -6.26 5.13
N HIS A 123 9.30 -5.30 4.48
CA HIS A 123 8.19 -4.53 5.03
C HIS A 123 6.94 -4.76 4.21
N THR A 124 5.81 -4.92 4.89
CA THR A 124 4.49 -4.90 4.26
C THR A 124 3.77 -3.64 4.67
N VAL A 125 3.26 -2.90 3.70
CA VAL A 125 2.55 -1.65 3.87
C VAL A 125 1.17 -1.77 3.30
N ALA A 126 0.19 -1.26 4.03
CA ALA A 126 -1.14 -1.01 3.52
C ALA A 126 -1.44 0.48 3.52
N VAL A 127 -1.96 0.96 2.39
CA VAL A 127 -2.67 2.23 2.31
C VAL A 127 -4.16 1.91 2.28
N THR A 128 -4.90 2.51 3.20
CA THR A 128 -6.37 2.37 3.26
C THR A 128 -6.99 3.72 2.93
N VAL A 129 -7.96 3.71 2.03
CA VAL A 129 -8.82 4.85 1.70
C VAL A 129 -10.24 4.43 2.01
N ASP A 130 -10.88 5.10 2.95
CA ASP A 130 -12.27 4.81 3.33
C ASP A 130 -13.27 5.56 2.45
N SER A 131 -14.57 5.44 2.75
CA SER A 131 -15.65 6.07 1.98
C SER A 131 -15.65 7.61 2.03
N SER A 132 -14.83 8.24 2.88
CA SER A 132 -14.58 9.69 2.86
C SER A 132 -13.54 10.10 1.81
N GLY A 133 -12.99 9.13 1.06
CA GLY A 133 -12.06 9.35 -0.04
C GLY A 133 -10.77 10.01 0.46
N THR A 134 -10.45 11.20 -0.08
CA THR A 134 -9.24 11.95 0.27
C THR A 134 -9.20 12.40 1.74
N GLY A 135 -10.34 12.35 2.45
CA GLY A 135 -10.44 12.67 3.87
C GLY A 135 -10.01 11.55 4.84
N GLY A 136 -9.86 10.31 4.36
CA GLY A 136 -9.70 9.11 5.20
C GLY A 136 -8.48 8.25 4.90
N ALA A 137 -7.48 8.79 4.19
CA ALA A 137 -6.28 8.03 3.83
C ALA A 137 -5.36 7.76 5.05
N ALA A 138 -4.96 6.51 5.22
CA ALA A 138 -4.03 6.09 6.27
C ALA A 138 -2.97 5.10 5.75
N ILE A 139 -1.74 5.24 6.26
CA ILE A 139 -0.63 4.31 6.00
C ILE A 139 -0.38 3.47 7.25
N ARG A 140 -0.27 2.16 7.05
CA ARG A 140 0.09 1.20 8.09
C ARG A 140 1.20 0.29 7.57
N SER A 141 2.15 -0.08 8.42
CA SER A 141 3.29 -0.93 8.05
C SER A 141 3.58 -1.97 9.14
N THR A 142 4.11 -3.11 8.74
CA THR A 142 4.64 -4.14 9.65
C THR A 142 5.99 -4.63 9.13
N GLY A 143 6.98 -4.70 10.01
CA GLY A 143 8.25 -5.38 9.74
C GLY A 143 8.21 -6.84 10.22
N ARG A 144 9.02 -7.72 9.62
CA ARG A 144 9.10 -9.17 9.96
C ARG A 144 9.35 -9.52 11.43
N ASN A 145 9.70 -8.56 12.30
CA ASN A 145 9.85 -8.75 13.75
C ASN A 145 8.60 -8.43 14.59
N GLY A 146 7.42 -8.27 13.98
CA GLY A 146 6.15 -8.14 14.71
C GLY A 146 5.94 -6.80 15.43
N SER A 147 6.86 -5.85 15.30
CA SER A 147 6.64 -4.47 15.75
C SER A 147 5.75 -3.75 14.75
N ALA A 148 4.48 -3.49 15.12
CA ALA A 148 3.62 -2.60 14.38
C ALA A 148 4.28 -1.21 14.28
N GLY A 149 4.45 -0.70 13.06
CA GLY A 149 5.03 0.63 12.83
C GLY A 149 4.09 1.75 13.27
N ASN A 150 4.66 2.93 13.54
CA ASN A 150 3.91 4.14 13.93
C ASN A 150 2.85 4.53 12.88
N TRP A 151 1.70 4.96 13.38
CA TRP A 151 0.48 5.16 12.60
C TRP A 151 0.49 6.58 12.01
N ALA A 152 0.24 6.70 10.71
CA ALA A 152 0.04 7.99 10.06
C ALA A 152 -1.34 8.01 9.38
N SER A 153 -2.20 8.93 9.81
CA SER A 153 -3.53 9.12 9.24
C SER A 153 -3.83 10.60 9.09
N ARG A 154 -4.48 10.99 8.00
CA ARG A 154 -5.12 12.31 7.88
C ARG A 154 -6.62 12.10 8.02
N ARG A 155 -7.25 12.77 8.99
CA ARG A 155 -8.70 12.91 9.08
C ARG A 155 -9.03 14.38 8.88
N THR A 156 -9.67 14.71 7.78
CA THR A 156 -10.20 16.07 7.59
C THR A 156 -11.53 16.14 8.30
N ALA A 157 -11.62 16.89 9.40
CA ALA A 157 -12.89 17.19 10.03
C ALA A 157 -13.66 18.15 9.10
N THR A 158 -14.71 17.66 8.45
CA THR A 158 -15.71 18.52 7.83
C THR A 158 -16.53 19.16 8.95
N SER A 159 -16.38 20.48 9.11
CA SER A 159 -17.30 21.35 9.86
C SER A 159 -18.57 21.59 9.06
#